data_AF-A0A2S9FQT9-F1
#
_entry.id   AF-A0A2S9FQT9-F1
#
_cell.length_a   1.000
_cell.length_b   1.000
_cell.length_c   1.000
_cell.angle_alpha   90.00
_cell.angle_beta   90.00
_cell.angle_gamma   90.00
#
_symmetry.space_group_name_H-M   'P 1'
#
loop_
_entity.id
_entity.type
_entity.pdbx_description
1 polymer ?
#
loop_
_entity_poly.entity_id
_entity_poly.type
_entity_poly.pdbx_seq_one_letter_code
_entity_poly.pdbx_strand_id
1 'polypeptide(L)'
;VPVVMACGGAVPQAAGRGLGHTGGTLDKLESIPGFTAEITKVQIRQQLCDLGAAIFAAGELAPADRKIYALRDVTGTTESLPLIASSVMSKKIAEGTHAL
;
A
#
# COMPACT_ATOMS: atom_id res chain seq x y z
N VAL A 1 0.22 6.59 9.79
CA VAL A 1 1.70 6.56 9.70
C VAL A 1 2.37 7.40 10.79
N PRO A 2 2.27 8.74 10.85
CA PRO A 2 3.16 9.53 11.71
C PRO A 2 2.93 9.32 13.21
N VAL A 3 1.68 9.07 13.62
CA VAL A 3 1.34 8.79 15.03
C VAL A 3 2.02 7.51 15.53
N VAL A 4 1.99 6.42 14.75
CA VAL A 4 2.64 5.15 15.13
C VAL A 4 4.16 5.31 15.18
N MET A 5 4.74 6.08 14.24
CA MET A 5 6.17 6.41 14.27
C MET A 5 6.54 7.20 15.53
N ALA A 6 5.71 8.17 15.93
CA ALA A 6 5.93 8.95 17.15
C ALA A 6 5.87 8.08 18.41
N CYS A 7 5.19 6.93 18.36
CA CYS A 7 5.18 5.92 19.42
C CYS A 7 6.32 4.88 19.31
N GLY A 8 7.27 5.06 18.40
CA GLY A 8 8.43 4.18 18.22
C GLY A 8 8.21 2.98 17.29
N GLY A 9 7.07 2.89 16.59
CA GLY A 9 6.77 1.82 15.65
C GLY A 9 7.27 2.11 14.23
N ALA A 10 7.78 1.08 13.54
CA ALA A 10 8.10 1.17 12.11
C ALA A 10 6.86 0.88 11.24
N VAL A 11 6.61 1.69 10.21
CA VAL A 11 5.39 1.58 9.39
C VAL A 11 5.72 1.42 7.90
N PRO A 12 5.80 0.17 7.40
CA PRO A 12 5.87 -0.11 5.97
C PRO A 12 4.46 -0.08 5.36
N GLN A 13 3.99 1.04 4.84
CA GLN A 13 2.63 1.15 4.30
C GLN A 13 2.63 1.00 2.76
N ALA A 14 2.38 -0.21 2.27
CA ALA A 14 1.92 -0.39 0.90
C ALA A 14 0.48 0.12 0.79
N ALA A 15 0.27 1.10 -0.07
CA ALA A 15 -1.00 1.78 -0.26
C ALA A 15 -1.55 1.55 -1.68
N GLY A 16 -2.88 1.66 -1.78
CA GLY A 16 -3.61 1.57 -3.05
C GLY A 16 -4.00 2.94 -3.60
N ARG A 17 -4.33 2.93 -4.88
CA ARG A 17 -5.09 3.98 -5.56
C ARG A 17 -6.59 3.78 -5.34
N GLY A 18 -7.40 4.72 -5.82
CA GLY A 18 -8.84 4.66 -5.74
C GLY A 18 -9.45 3.41 -6.35
N LEU A 19 -10.62 3.04 -5.83
CA LEU A 19 -11.42 1.91 -6.29
C LEU A 19 -12.88 2.35 -6.36
N GLY A 20 -13.50 2.20 -7.54
CA GLY A 20 -14.83 2.74 -7.80
C GLY A 20 -14.93 4.24 -7.45
N HIS A 21 -15.88 4.58 -6.57
CA HIS A 21 -16.13 5.97 -6.14
C HIS A 21 -15.25 6.42 -4.96
N THR A 22 -14.35 5.57 -4.46
CA THR A 22 -13.49 5.88 -3.29
C THR A 22 -12.09 6.32 -3.74
N GLY A 23 -11.60 7.43 -3.17
CA GLY A 23 -10.24 7.92 -3.44
C GLY A 23 -9.16 7.13 -2.68
N GLY A 24 -8.02 6.90 -3.31
CA GLY A 24 -6.89 6.17 -2.72
C GLY A 24 -5.99 7.03 -1.84
N THR A 25 -5.17 6.37 -1.01
CA THR A 25 -4.14 7.08 -0.22
C THR A 25 -3.06 7.65 -1.13
N LEU A 26 -2.66 6.91 -2.17
CA LEU A 26 -1.64 7.36 -3.11
C LEU A 26 -2.11 8.57 -3.92
N ASP A 27 -3.37 8.59 -4.37
CA ASP A 27 -3.92 9.71 -5.14
C ASP A 27 -3.90 11.01 -4.32
N LYS A 28 -4.14 10.91 -3.00
CA LYS A 28 -4.04 12.05 -2.08
C LYS A 28 -2.59 12.55 -1.95
N LEU A 29 -1.63 11.65 -1.79
CA LEU A 29 -0.22 12.02 -1.60
C LEU A 29 0.41 12.56 -2.87
N GLU A 30 -0.01 12.10 -4.05
CA GLU A 30 0.45 12.61 -5.34
C GLU A 30 -0.03 14.05 -5.64
N SER A 31 -0.95 14.59 -4.85
CA SER A 31 -1.23 16.03 -4.88
C SER A 31 -0.07 16.90 -4.36
N ILE A 32 0.90 16.30 -3.64
CA ILE A 32 2.11 16.97 -3.16
C ILE A 32 3.14 16.99 -4.30
N PRO A 33 3.55 18.18 -4.80
CA PRO A 33 4.52 18.27 -5.88
C PRO A 33 5.83 17.53 -5.55
N GLY A 34 6.27 16.65 -6.46
CA GLY A 34 7.50 15.86 -6.30
C GLY A 34 7.35 14.57 -5.50
N PHE A 35 6.17 14.26 -4.94
CA PHE A 35 5.91 12.96 -4.34
C PHE A 35 5.80 11.87 -5.40
N THR A 36 6.41 10.72 -5.17
CA THR A 36 6.19 9.49 -5.95
C THR A 36 6.08 8.29 -5.02
N ALA A 37 5.07 7.45 -5.28
CA ALA A 37 4.89 6.18 -4.57
C ALA A 37 5.71 5.03 -5.18
N GLU A 38 6.31 5.25 -6.36
CA GLU A 38 7.09 4.27 -7.10
C GLU A 38 8.55 4.34 -6.63
N ILE A 39 8.86 3.60 -5.56
CA ILE A 39 10.20 3.50 -4.98
C ILE A 39 10.66 2.04 -4.90
N THR A 40 11.97 1.83 -5.02
CA THR A 40 12.57 0.49 -5.00
C THR A 40 12.52 -0.13 -3.60
N LYS A 41 12.61 -1.46 -3.51
CA LYS A 41 12.73 -2.19 -2.23
C LYS A 41 13.89 -1.69 -1.36
N VAL A 42 14.98 -1.25 -1.99
CA VAL A 42 16.14 -0.67 -1.29
C VAL A 42 15.78 0.67 -0.67
N GLN A 43 15.12 1.56 -1.41
CA GLN A 43 14.66 2.85 -0.89
C GLN A 43 13.61 2.68 0.22
N ILE A 44 12.70 1.71 0.08
CA ILE A 44 11.72 1.37 1.14
C ILE A 44 12.47 0.99 2.42
N ARG A 45 13.43 0.08 2.32
CA ARG A 45 14.24 -0.34 3.48
C ARG A 45 14.99 0.83 4.10
N GLN A 46 15.60 1.69 3.27
CA GLN A 46 16.33 2.86 3.74
C GLN A 46 15.41 3.82 4.52
N GLN A 47 14.24 4.15 3.97
CA GLN A 47 13.27 5.01 4.65
C GLN A 47 12.77 4.41 5.98
N LEU A 48 12.55 3.08 6.02
CA LEU A 48 12.15 2.41 7.25
C LEU A 48 13.25 2.44 8.32
N CYS A 49 14.52 2.34 7.93
CA CYS A 49 15.65 2.42 8.86
C CYS A 49 15.91 3.86 9.34
N ASP A 50 15.84 4.84 8.43
CA ASP A 50 16.26 6.22 8.72
C ASP A 50 15.13 7.05 9.32
N LEU A 51 13.91 6.89 8.81
CA LEU A 51 12.74 7.70 9.18
C LEU A 51 11.78 6.93 10.08
N GLY A 52 11.73 5.59 9.95
CA GLY A 52 10.75 4.74 10.63
C GLY A 52 9.47 4.49 9.83
N ALA A 53 9.35 4.99 8.60
CA ALA A 53 8.20 4.69 7.74
C ALA A 53 8.50 4.86 6.26
N ALA A 54 7.71 4.17 5.45
CA ALA A 54 7.63 4.35 4.01
C ALA A 54 6.17 4.22 3.56
N ILE A 55 5.72 5.07 2.64
CA ILE A 55 4.43 4.93 1.96
C ILE A 55 4.72 4.72 0.47
N PHE A 56 4.30 3.57 -0.06
CA PHE A 56 4.69 3.15 -1.41
C PHE A 56 3.58 2.38 -2.12
N ALA A 57 3.66 2.31 -3.45
CA ALA A 57 2.80 1.44 -4.23
C ALA A 57 3.23 -0.02 -4.04
N ALA A 58 2.27 -0.93 -3.81
CA ALA A 58 2.58 -2.34 -3.55
C ALA A 58 3.40 -3.01 -4.66
N GLY A 59 3.34 -2.52 -5.91
CA GLY A 59 4.27 -2.89 -6.98
C GLY A 59 4.58 -4.40 -7.08
N GLU A 60 5.87 -4.73 -7.00
CA GLU A 60 6.42 -6.10 -7.01
C GLU A 60 6.28 -6.86 -5.68
N LEU A 61 5.70 -6.25 -4.65
CA LEU A 61 5.45 -6.91 -3.36
C LEU A 61 4.26 -7.88 -3.45
N ALA A 62 3.26 -7.54 -4.27
CA ALA A 62 2.06 -8.36 -4.50
C ALA A 62 1.61 -8.31 -5.97
N PRO A 63 2.42 -8.86 -6.91
CA PRO A 63 2.21 -8.67 -8.36
C PRO A 63 0.90 -9.31 -8.86
N ALA A 64 0.48 -10.43 -8.26
CA ALA A 64 -0.80 -11.06 -8.58
C ALA A 64 -1.99 -10.21 -8.11
N ASP A 65 -1.93 -9.71 -6.86
CA ASP A 65 -2.96 -8.83 -6.31
C ASP A 65 -3.10 -7.56 -7.17
N ARG A 66 -1.99 -6.95 -7.62
CA ARG A 66 -2.04 -5.77 -8.50
C ARG A 66 -2.91 -6.00 -9.74
N LYS A 67 -2.70 -7.12 -10.44
CA LYS A 67 -3.47 -7.45 -11.66
C LYS A 67 -4.93 -7.75 -11.33
N ILE A 68 -5.18 -8.53 -10.27
CA ILE A 68 -6.54 -8.90 -9.84
C ILE A 68 -7.32 -7.67 -9.35
N TYR A 69 -6.68 -6.78 -8.60
CA TYR A 69 -7.28 -5.55 -8.09
C TYR A 69 -7.73 -4.63 -9.23
N ALA A 70 -6.87 -4.43 -10.23
CA ALA A 70 -7.21 -3.65 -11.42
C ALA A 70 -8.37 -4.30 -12.21
N LEU A 71 -8.38 -5.62 -12.36
CA LEU A 71 -9.47 -6.32 -13.04
C LEU A 71 -10.80 -6.19 -12.28
N ARG A 72 -10.78 -6.27 -10.94
CA ARG A 72 -11.98 -6.16 -10.12
C ARG A 72 -12.70 -4.84 -10.30
N ASP A 73 -11.94 -3.76 -10.42
CA ASP A 73 -12.46 -2.39 -10.61
C ASP A 73 -13.29 -2.25 -11.90
N VAL A 74 -12.85 -2.90 -12.98
CA VAL A 74 -13.51 -2.78 -14.30
C VAL A 74 -14.48 -3.93 -14.62
N THR A 75 -14.59 -4.93 -13.75
CA THR A 75 -15.48 -6.10 -13.94
C THR A 75 -16.63 -6.19 -12.93
N GLY A 76 -16.75 -5.23 -12.02
CA GLY A 76 -17.81 -5.23 -11.01
C GLY A 76 -17.66 -6.34 -9.96
N THR A 77 -16.44 -6.83 -9.72
CA THR A 77 -16.15 -7.91 -8.74
C THR A 77 -15.45 -7.39 -7.48
N THR A 78 -15.62 -6.09 -7.20
CA THR A 78 -15.06 -5.42 -6.03
C THR A 78 -15.69 -5.90 -4.72
N GLU A 79 -17.00 -6.16 -4.68
CA GLU A 79 -17.77 -6.46 -3.45
C GLU A 79 -17.64 -7.90 -2.92
N SER A 80 -16.78 -8.73 -3.53
CA SER A 80 -16.55 -10.09 -3.07
C SER A 80 -15.71 -10.12 -1.78
N LEU A 81 -16.33 -10.50 -0.66
CA LEU A 81 -15.66 -10.62 0.65
C LEU A 81 -14.34 -11.41 0.62
N PRO A 82 -14.24 -12.62 0.02
CA PRO A 82 -12.97 -13.34 -0.05
C PRO A 82 -11.91 -12.62 -0.88
N LEU A 83 -12.29 -11.88 -1.93
CA LEU A 83 -11.35 -11.09 -2.74
C LEU A 83 -10.90 -9.83 -2.01
N ILE A 84 -11.77 -9.22 -1.20
CA ILE A 84 -11.41 -8.09 -0.34
C ILE A 84 -10.38 -8.56 0.70
N ALA A 85 -10.70 -9.62 1.44
CA ALA A 85 -9.84 -10.13 2.51
C ALA A 85 -8.47 -10.56 1.97
N SER A 86 -8.44 -11.36 0.90
CA SER A 86 -7.18 -11.81 0.29
C SER A 86 -6.37 -10.65 -0.29
N SER A 87 -7.02 -9.66 -0.90
CA SER A 87 -6.33 -8.48 -1.43
C SER A 87 -5.69 -7.64 -0.33
N VAL A 88 -6.43 -7.35 0.75
CA VAL A 88 -5.90 -6.56 1.87
C VAL A 88 -4.74 -7.32 2.54
N MET A 89 -4.97 -8.59 2.91
CA MET A 89 -3.99 -9.36 3.68
C MET A 89 -2.72 -9.68 2.89
N SER A 90 -2.82 -9.97 1.59
CA SER A 90 -1.63 -10.30 0.77
C SER A 90 -0.60 -9.17 0.76
N LYS A 91 -1.04 -7.92 0.66
CA LYS A 91 -0.16 -6.75 0.73
C LYS A 91 0.48 -6.61 2.12
N LYS A 92 -0.30 -6.75 3.18
CA LYS A 92 0.16 -6.59 4.57
C LYS A 92 1.13 -7.68 5.01
N ILE A 93 0.85 -8.92 4.65
CA ILE A 93 1.76 -10.04 4.91
C ILE A 93 3.07 -9.85 4.13
N ALA A 94 2.99 -9.38 2.87
CA ALA A 94 4.19 -9.12 2.06
C ALA A 94 5.06 -7.97 2.59
N GLU A 95 4.48 -7.01 3.34
CA GLU A 95 5.22 -5.96 4.05
C GLU A 95 6.07 -6.51 5.21
N GLY A 96 5.84 -7.76 5.66
CA GLY A 96 6.53 -8.36 6.81
C GLY A 96 6.09 -7.78 8.16
N THR A 97 4.87 -7.25 8.24
CA THR A 97 4.33 -6.65 9.47
C THR A 97 4.14 -7.71 10.55
N HIS A 98 4.61 -7.41 11.78
CA HIS A 98 4.43 -8.29 12.94
C HIS A 98 3.00 -8.22 13.53
N ALA A 99 2.32 -7.09 13.34
CA ALA A 99 0.93 -6.86 13.75
C ALA A 99 0.25 -5.93 12.73
N LEU A 100 -1.07 -6.08 12.57
CA LEU A 100 -1.91 -5.30 11.65
C LEU A 100 -3.18 -4.81 12.35
#